data_AF-A0A9E2JUK9-F1
#
_entry.id   AF-A0A9E2JUK9-F1
#
_cell.length_a   1.000
_cell.length_b   1.000
_cell.length_c   1.000
_cell.angle_alpha   90.00
_cell.angle_beta   90.00
_cell.angle_gamma   90.00
#
_symmetry.space_group_name_H-M   'P 1'
#
loop_
_entity.id
_entity.type
_entity.pdbx_description
1 polymer ?
#
loop_
_entity_poly.entity_id
_entity_poly.type
_entity_poly.pdbx_seq_one_letter_code
_entity_poly.pdbx_strand_id
1 'polypeptide(L)'
;MRTLLYVTTFLGLIGLAFWAYRENYDTQAALDTVEDLQRDIGDARARLAILKAEWAYLNRPDRLRELALLNFPKLELLPMRAEQFGRVDQVSYPMFDPLVVSEPVDVTSAGAIE
;
A
#
# COMPACT_ATOMS: atom_id res chain seq x y z
N MET A 1 13.80 33.67 53.59
CA MET A 1 13.18 32.36 53.26
C MET A 1 11.92 32.49 52.40
N ARG A 2 10.86 33.20 52.82
CA ARG A 2 9.59 33.29 52.04
C ARG A 2 9.75 33.90 50.63
N THR A 3 10.60 34.92 50.49
CA THR A 3 10.83 35.59 49.20
C THR A 3 11.52 34.69 48.18
N LEU A 4 12.48 33.86 48.62
CA LEU A 4 13.15 32.88 47.76
C LEU A 4 12.14 31.86 47.22
N LEU A 5 11.26 31.34 48.10
CA LEU A 5 10.21 30.42 47.68
C LEU A 5 9.32 31.04 46.60
N TYR A 6 8.84 32.27 46.80
CA TYR A 6 8.00 32.92 45.77
C TYR A 6 8.71 33.14 44.44
N VAL A 7 9.98 33.56 44.45
CA VAL A 7 10.75 33.74 43.22
C VAL A 7 10.96 32.41 42.50
N THR A 8 11.33 31.35 43.21
CA THR A 8 11.53 30.03 42.60
C THR A 8 10.23 29.48 42.01
N THR A 9 9.10 29.60 42.71
CA THR A 9 7.81 29.15 42.17
C THR A 9 7.40 29.97 40.94
N PHE A 10 7.62 31.28 40.97
CA PHE A 10 7.32 32.15 39.82
C PHE A 10 8.17 31.80 38.59
N LEU A 11 9.47 31.55 38.78
CA LEU A 11 10.34 31.05 37.71
C LEU A 11 9.90 29.68 37.21
N GLY A 12 9.44 28.80 38.10
CA GLY A 12 8.85 27.52 37.74
C GLY A 12 7.61 27.67 36.84
N LEU A 13 6.71 28.61 37.17
CA LEU A 13 5.53 28.91 36.34
C LEU A 13 5.92 29.42 34.96
N ILE A 14 6.92 30.31 34.86
CA ILE A 14 7.43 30.79 33.57
C ILE A 14 7.99 29.63 32.74
N GLY A 15 8.77 28.73 33.36
CA GLY A 15 9.30 27.55 32.69
C GLY A 15 8.20 26.64 32.14
N LEU A 16 7.16 26.37 32.94
CA LEU A 16 6.01 25.57 32.51
C LEU A 16 5.21 26.25 31.40
N ALA A 17 5.03 27.57 31.46
CA ALA A 17 4.35 28.32 30.41
C ALA A 17 5.12 28.24 29.08
N PHE A 18 6.45 28.39 29.11
CA PHE A 18 7.29 28.24 27.94
C PHE A 18 7.24 26.81 27.37
N TRP A 19 7.32 25.80 28.25
CA TRP A 19 7.22 24.40 27.84
C TRP A 19 5.88 24.08 27.19
N ALA A 20 4.76 24.49 27.79
CA ALA A 20 3.43 24.27 27.24
C ALA A 20 3.22 25.00 25.91
N TYR A 21 3.75 26.23 25.76
CA TYR A 21 3.69 26.95 24.50
C TYR A 21 4.48 26.24 23.39
N ARG A 22 5.66 25.72 23.73
CA ARG A 22 6.48 24.96 22.78
C ARG A 22 5.80 23.67 22.34
N GLU A 23 5.29 22.89 23.29
CA GLU A 23 4.56 21.64 23.01
C GLU A 23 3.35 21.88 22.09
N ASN A 24 2.65 23.00 22.29
CA ASN A 24 1.53 23.39 21.44
C ASN A 24 1.98 23.68 20.00
N TYR A 25 3.13 24.33 19.82
CA TYR A 25 3.68 24.60 18.49
C TYR A 25 4.14 23.33 17.77
N ASP A 26 4.79 22.43 18.50
CA ASP A 26 5.23 21.14 17.97
C ASP A 26 4.01 20.28 17.55
N THR A 27 2.91 20.35 18.32
CA THR A 27 1.63 19.70 17.97
C THR A 27 1.01 20.32 16.71
N GLN A 28 0.97 21.65 16.61
CA GLN A 28 0.43 22.35 15.45
C GLN A 28 1.21 22.01 14.18
N ALA A 29 2.54 21.99 14.25
CA ALA A 29 3.39 21.61 13.11
C ALA A 29 3.15 20.16 12.64
N ALA A 30 2.91 19.24 13.59
CA ALA A 30 2.55 17.87 13.26
C ALA A 30 1.17 17.78 12.59
N LEU A 31 0.19 18.56 13.05
CA LEU A 31 -1.14 18.63 12.46
C LEU A 31 -1.10 19.19 11.03
N ASP A 32 -0.33 20.25 10.80
CA ASP A 32 -0.16 20.86 9.47
C ASP A 32 0.44 19.84 8.48
N THR A 33 1.46 19.10 8.92
CA THR A 33 2.09 18.04 8.12
C THR A 33 1.10 16.93 7.76
N VAL A 34 0.24 16.54 8.70
CA VAL A 34 -0.80 15.53 8.46
C VAL A 34 -1.85 16.05 7.47
N GLU A 35 -2.25 17.31 7.58
CA GLU A 35 -3.21 17.92 6.66
C GLU A 35 -2.67 17.94 5.23
N ASP A 36 -1.42 18.35 5.05
CA ASP A 36 -0.75 18.35 3.74
C ASP A 36 -0.67 16.94 3.15
N LEU A 37 -0.27 15.95 3.95
CA LEU A 37 -0.22 14.56 3.50
C LEU A 37 -1.59 14.02 3.09
N GLN A 38 -2.66 14.38 3.82
CA GLN A 38 -4.02 13.98 3.47
C GLN A 38 -4.47 14.60 2.14
N ARG A 39 -4.10 15.85 1.86
CA ARG A 39 -4.35 16.50 0.56
C ARG A 39 -3.62 15.75 -0.56
N ASP A 40 -2.34 15.46 -0.38
CA ASP A 40 -1.53 14.71 -1.36
C ASP A 40 -2.10 13.30 -1.63
N ILE A 41 -2.55 12.60 -0.58
CA ILE A 41 -3.22 11.31 -0.70
C ILE A 41 -4.52 11.44 -1.51
N GLY A 42 -5.30 12.50 -1.25
CA GLY A 42 -6.52 12.80 -1.99
C GLY A 42 -6.25 12.97 -3.48
N ASP A 43 -5.27 13.79 -3.82
CA ASP A 43 -4.87 14.05 -5.20
C ASP A 43 -4.35 12.80 -5.91
N ALA A 44 -3.52 12.00 -5.23
CA ALA A 44 -3.03 10.73 -5.76
C ALA A 44 -4.18 9.73 -6.03
N ARG A 45 -5.16 9.65 -5.13
CA ARG A 45 -6.36 8.80 -5.31
C ARG A 45 -7.21 9.27 -6.47
N ALA A 46 -7.39 10.58 -6.66
CA ALA A 46 -8.11 11.13 -7.80
C ALA A 46 -7.42 10.76 -9.13
N ARG A 47 -6.09 10.91 -9.21
CA ARG A 47 -5.30 10.49 -10.38
C ARG A 47 -5.43 8.98 -10.65
N LEU A 48 -5.36 8.16 -9.61
CA LEU A 48 -5.55 6.72 -9.74
C LEU A 48 -6.95 6.34 -10.24
N ALA A 49 -7.99 7.07 -9.83
CA ALA A 49 -9.35 6.82 -10.32
C ALA A 49 -9.45 7.07 -11.84
N ILE A 50 -8.84 8.15 -12.34
CA ILE A 50 -8.77 8.46 -13.77
C ILE A 50 -8.01 7.35 -14.52
N LEU A 51 -6.81 6.99 -14.05
CA LEU A 51 -6.00 5.95 -14.68
C LEU A 51 -6.71 4.59 -14.74
N LYS A 52 -7.45 4.23 -13.68
CA LYS A 52 -8.28 3.01 -13.68
C LYS A 52 -9.40 3.09 -14.71
N ALA A 53 -10.03 4.25 -14.87
CA ALA A 53 -11.07 4.44 -15.88
C ALA A 53 -10.51 4.36 -17.30
N GLU A 54 -9.34 4.96 -17.55
CA GLU A 54 -8.63 4.86 -18.83
C GLU A 54 -8.21 3.42 -19.14
N TRP A 55 -7.66 2.72 -18.15
CA TRP A 55 -7.31 1.31 -18.29
C TRP A 55 -8.54 0.47 -18.62
N ALA A 56 -9.65 0.67 -17.91
CA ALA A 56 -10.90 -0.03 -18.18
C ALA A 56 -11.44 0.28 -19.59
N TYR A 57 -11.29 1.52 -20.06
CA TYR A 57 -11.66 1.91 -21.43
C TYR A 57 -10.76 1.26 -22.50
N LEU A 58 -9.45 1.19 -22.26
CA LEU A 58 -8.49 0.54 -23.17
C LEU A 58 -8.70 -0.98 -23.22
N ASN A 59 -9.06 -1.59 -22.09
CA ASN A 59 -9.25 -3.04 -21.98
C ASN A 59 -10.69 -3.50 -22.24
N ARG A 60 -11.54 -2.68 -22.86
CA ARG A 60 -12.90 -3.12 -23.23
C ARG A 60 -12.82 -4.26 -24.25
N PRO A 61 -13.44 -5.43 -23.98
CA PRO A 61 -13.29 -6.62 -24.81
C PRO A 61 -13.76 -6.39 -26.25
N ASP A 62 -14.83 -5.61 -26.45
CA ASP A 62 -15.34 -5.31 -27.78
C ASP A 62 -14.35 -4.46 -28.59
N ARG A 63 -13.75 -3.43 -27.98
CA ARG A 63 -12.71 -2.62 -28.62
C ARG A 63 -11.47 -3.44 -28.95
N LEU A 64 -11.03 -4.29 -28.03
CA LEU A 64 -9.89 -5.18 -28.26
C LEU A 64 -10.17 -6.16 -29.40
N ARG A 65 -11.40 -6.69 -29.50
CA ARG A 65 -11.83 -7.55 -30.61
C ARG A 65 -11.80 -6.81 -31.94
N GLU A 66 -12.34 -5.61 -32.00
CA GLU A 66 -12.30 -4.77 -33.20
C GLU A 66 -10.86 -4.46 -33.64
N LEU A 67 -9.98 -4.10 -32.70
CA LEU A 67 -8.57 -3.84 -32.98
C LEU A 67 -7.83 -5.10 -33.44
N ALA A 68 -8.12 -6.26 -32.86
CA ALA A 68 -7.55 -7.55 -33.29
C ALA A 68 -7.99 -7.91 -34.71
N LEU A 69 -9.27 -7.71 -35.04
CA LEU A 69 -9.80 -7.94 -36.38
C LEU A 69 -9.16 -7.00 -37.41
N LEU A 70 -8.99 -5.71 -37.07
CA LEU A 70 -8.33 -4.74 -37.95
C LEU A 70 -6.86 -5.10 -38.23
N ASN A 71 -6.19 -5.76 -37.27
CA ASN A 71 -4.79 -6.18 -37.37
C ASN A 71 -4.63 -7.69 -37.64
N PHE A 72 -5.69 -8.35 -38.14
CA PHE A 72 -5.72 -9.80 -38.35
C PHE A 72 -4.52 -10.35 -39.16
N PRO A 73 -4.05 -9.72 -40.25
CA PRO A 73 -2.93 -10.25 -41.03
C PRO A 73 -1.61 -10.40 -40.26
N LYS A 74 -1.47 -9.73 -39.11
CA LYS A 74 -0.27 -9.82 -38.25
C LYS A 74 -0.51 -10.64 -37.00
N LEU A 75 -1.71 -10.53 -36.43
CA LEU A 75 -2.04 -11.12 -35.15
C LEU A 75 -2.57 -12.55 -35.29
N GLU A 76 -3.29 -12.84 -36.38
CA GLU A 76 -3.94 -14.14 -36.64
C GLU A 76 -4.81 -14.63 -35.47
N LEU A 77 -5.32 -13.70 -34.66
CA LEU A 77 -6.13 -13.99 -33.49
C LEU A 77 -7.60 -14.16 -33.89
N LEU A 78 -8.20 -15.26 -33.43
CA LEU A 78 -9.63 -15.51 -33.54
C LEU A 78 -10.33 -15.29 -32.19
N PRO A 79 -11.62 -14.91 -32.18
CA PRO A 79 -12.37 -14.78 -30.94
C PRO A 79 -12.35 -16.09 -30.16
N MET A 80 -12.09 -15.99 -28.85
CA MET A 80 -12.21 -17.15 -27.97
C MET A 80 -13.65 -17.64 -27.92
N ARG A 81 -13.83 -18.94 -28.12
CA ARG A 81 -15.12 -19.64 -28.04
C ARG A 81 -15.14 -20.54 -26.82
N ALA A 82 -16.32 -20.77 -26.25
CA ALA A 82 -16.49 -21.65 -25.09
C ALA A 82 -15.94 -23.06 -25.35
N GLU A 83 -16.08 -23.55 -26.59
CA GLU A 83 -15.58 -24.87 -27.01
C GLU A 83 -14.06 -25.00 -27.04
N GLN A 84 -13.30 -23.89 -27.00
CA GLN A 84 -11.83 -23.88 -26.98
C GLN A 84 -11.26 -24.02 -25.57
N PHE A 85 -12.08 -23.86 -24.52
CA PHE A 85 -11.63 -24.13 -23.16
C PHE A 85 -11.64 -25.64 -22.90
N GLY A 86 -10.52 -26.17 -22.40
CA GLY A 86 -10.44 -27.55 -21.94
C GLY A 86 -11.33 -27.78 -20.73
N ARG A 87 -11.93 -28.97 -20.63
CA ARG A 87 -12.62 -29.41 -19.42
C ARG A 87 -11.58 -29.70 -18.32
N VAL A 88 -11.99 -29.64 -17.06
CA VAL A 88 -11.09 -29.82 -15.91
C VAL A 88 -10.38 -31.19 -15.96
N ASP A 89 -11.06 -32.23 -16.42
CA ASP A 89 -10.52 -33.58 -16.64
C ASP A 89 -9.53 -33.68 -17.81
N GLN A 90 -9.41 -32.64 -18.63
CA GLN A 90 -8.48 -32.53 -19.75
C GLN A 90 -7.22 -31.73 -19.39
N VAL A 91 -7.14 -31.18 -18.17
CA VAL A 91 -5.97 -30.45 -17.67
C VAL A 91 -5.04 -31.43 -16.96
N SER A 92 -3.84 -31.67 -17.52
CA SER A 92 -2.80 -32.40 -16.80
C SER A 92 -2.36 -31.61 -15.57
N TYR A 93 -2.59 -32.17 -14.39
CA TYR A 93 -2.01 -31.66 -13.15
C TYR A 93 -0.55 -32.12 -13.05
N PRO A 94 0.37 -31.27 -12.56
CA PRO A 94 1.72 -31.70 -12.27
C PRO A 94 1.68 -32.85 -11.25
N MET A 95 2.51 -33.87 -11.46
CA MET A 95 2.68 -34.91 -10.45
C MET A 95 3.23 -34.26 -9.18
N PHE A 96 2.53 -34.46 -8.07
CA PHE A 96 3.05 -34.13 -6.75
C PHE A 96 4.25 -35.05 -6.51
N ASP A 97 5.47 -34.52 -6.65
CA ASP A 97 6.65 -35.16 -6.10
C ASP A 97 6.63 -34.86 -4.60
N PRO A 98 6.33 -35.85 -3.73
CA PRO A 98 6.33 -35.61 -2.30
C PRO A 98 7.74 -35.13 -1.92
N LEU A 99 7.83 -33.91 -1.40
CA LEU A 99 9.07 -33.39 -0.86
C LEU A 99 9.55 -34.37 0.24
N VAL A 100 10.54 -35.18 -0.08
CA VAL A 100 11.23 -36.02 0.89
C VAL A 100 12.08 -35.06 1.71
N VAL A 101 11.56 -34.65 2.88
CA VAL A 101 12.31 -33.90 3.88
C VAL A 101 13.38 -34.86 4.44
N SER A 102 14.52 -34.90 3.76
CA SER A 102 15.67 -35.76 4.10
C SER A 102 16.50 -35.16 5.23
N GLU A 103 16.46 -33.83 5.40
CA GLU A 103 17.23 -33.11 6.40
C GLU A 103 16.34 -32.08 7.11
N PRO A 104 15.59 -32.49 8.16
CA PRO A 104 14.93 -31.52 9.03
C PRO A 104 16.01 -30.71 9.77
N VAL A 105 16.13 -29.43 9.44
CA VAL A 105 16.92 -28.47 10.23
C VAL A 105 16.02 -27.97 11.36
N ASP A 106 16.34 -28.35 12.59
CA ASP A 106 15.71 -27.80 13.79
C ASP A 106 16.10 -26.34 13.94
N VAL A 107 15.17 -25.43 13.64
CA VAL A 107 15.35 -23.99 13.82
C VAL A 107 14.92 -23.63 15.24
N THR A 108 15.81 -23.82 16.22
CA THR A 108 15.58 -23.28 17.57
C THR A 108 15.86 -21.78 17.56
N SER A 109 14.90 -20.96 18.00
CA SER A 109 15.01 -19.51 18.17
C SER A 109 15.90 -19.11 19.37
N ALA A 110 17.02 -19.79 19.58
CA ALA A 110 17.95 -19.55 20.70
C ALA A 110 18.90 -18.36 20.46
N GLY A 111 18.40 -17.31 19.78
CA GLY A 111 19.14 -16.09 19.45
C GLY A 111 18.34 -14.80 19.62
N ALA A 112 17.08 -14.86 20.07
CA ALA A 112 16.37 -13.68 20.55
C ALA A 112 16.84 -13.38 21.98
N ILE A 113 18.10 -12.96 22.10
CA ILE A 113 18.64 -12.38 23.32
C ILE A 113 18.13 -10.93 23.35
N GLU A 114 17.47 -10.57 24.45
CA GLU A 114 17.08 -9.19 24.80
C GLU A 114 18.22 -8.17 24.64
#